data_AF-A0A0Q9JK41-F1
#
_entry.id   AF-A0A0Q9JK41-F1
#
_cell.length_a   1.000
_cell.length_b   1.000
_cell.length_c   1.000
_cell.angle_alpha   90.00
_cell.angle_beta   90.00
_cell.angle_gamma   90.00
#
_symmetry.space_group_name_H-M   'P 1'
#
loop_
_entity.id
_entity.type
_entity.pdbx_description
1 polymer ?
#
loop_
_entity_poly.entity_id
_entity_poly.type
_entity_poly.pdbx_seq_one_letter_code
_entity_poly.pdbx_strand_id
1 'polypeptide(L)'
;MVEDDDLERLRAAATVLTQHDQKRVALLEERDSAVAAALRAGHSWRTVQAAAGLSKRGLELAIQRLRSAGPSDERIAERQSRP
;
A
#
# COMPACT_ATOMS: atom_id res chain seq x y z
N MET A 1 36.10 -15.27 11.57
CA MET A 1 35.07 -16.14 10.94
C MET A 1 33.72 -15.87 11.59
N VAL A 2 33.21 -14.63 11.50
CA VAL A 2 31.90 -14.21 12.05
C VAL A 2 31.22 -13.30 11.01
N GLU A 3 31.36 -13.60 9.71
CA GLU A 3 31.02 -12.60 8.68
C GLU A 3 30.04 -13.16 7.63
N ASP A 4 30.21 -14.40 7.17
CA ASP A 4 29.31 -14.93 6.13
C ASP A 4 27.93 -15.36 6.68
N ASP A 5 27.88 -16.03 7.83
CA ASP A 5 26.60 -16.48 8.44
C ASP A 5 25.71 -15.30 8.86
N ASP A 6 26.29 -14.24 9.41
CA ASP A 6 25.52 -13.06 9.83
C ASP A 6 25.02 -12.24 8.62
N LEU A 7 25.80 -12.16 7.54
CA LEU A 7 25.37 -11.55 6.28
C LEU A 7 24.26 -12.37 5.59
N GLU A 8 24.34 -13.70 5.62
CA GLU A 8 23.30 -14.57 5.09
C GLU A 8 21.99 -14.43 5.88
N ARG A 9 22.07 -14.40 7.21
CA ARG A 9 20.91 -14.14 8.08
C ARG A 9 20.30 -12.77 7.85
N LEU A 10 21.11 -11.73 7.66
CA LEU A 10 20.64 -10.39 7.33
C LEU A 10 19.90 -10.37 5.99
N ARG A 11 20.46 -11.01 4.95
CA ARG A 11 19.82 -11.11 3.64
C ARG A 11 18.49 -11.83 3.72
N ALA A 12 18.43 -12.96 4.41
CA ALA A 12 17.20 -13.71 4.61
C ALA A 12 16.12 -12.87 5.32
N ALA A 13 16.50 -12.17 6.39
CA ALA A 13 15.59 -11.27 7.10
C ALA A 13 15.09 -10.12 6.21
N ALA A 14 15.97 -9.51 5.42
CA ALA A 14 15.60 -8.46 4.48
C ALA A 14 14.61 -8.97 3.41
N THR A 15 14.85 -10.17 2.85
CA THR A 15 13.94 -10.80 1.89
C THR A 15 12.55 -11.04 2.48
N VAL A 16 12.48 -11.57 3.70
CA VAL A 16 11.21 -11.80 4.40
C VAL A 16 10.48 -10.47 4.63
N LEU A 17 11.19 -9.42 5.07
CA LEU A 17 10.61 -8.09 5.23
C LEU A 17 10.06 -7.53 3.91
N THR A 18 10.80 -7.66 2.81
CA THR A 18 10.34 -7.23 1.49
C THR A 18 9.06 -7.96 1.07
N GLN A 19 8.99 -9.29 1.27
CA GLN A 19 7.79 -10.06 0.96
C GLN A 19 6.59 -9.63 1.80
N HIS A 20 6.79 -9.39 3.10
CA HIS A 20 5.74 -8.87 3.97
C HIS A 20 5.28 -7.48 3.57
N ASP A 21 6.19 -6.60 3.14
CA ASP A 21 5.84 -5.25 2.71
C ASP A 21 5.06 -5.28 1.38
N GLN A 22 5.45 -6.12 0.43
CA GLN A 22 4.69 -6.35 -0.80
C GLN A 22 3.28 -6.87 -0.51
N LYS A 23 3.14 -7.86 0.37
CA LYS A 23 1.84 -8.38 0.79
C LYS A 23 0.99 -7.30 1.46
N ARG A 24 1.61 -6.48 2.31
CA ARG A 24 0.95 -5.35 2.96
C ARG A 24 0.46 -4.31 1.93
N VAL A 25 1.26 -4.00 0.92
CA VAL A 25 0.86 -3.08 -0.17
C VAL A 25 -0.37 -3.63 -0.90
N ALA A 26 -0.35 -4.90 -1.32
CA ALA A 26 -1.49 -5.51 -2.00
C ALA A 26 -2.78 -5.48 -1.16
N LEU A 27 -2.68 -5.79 0.14
CA LEU A 27 -3.83 -5.72 1.05
C LEU A 27 -4.34 -4.28 1.25
N LEU A 28 -3.45 -3.29 1.24
CA LEU A 28 -3.85 -1.88 1.30
C LEU A 28 -4.58 -1.45 0.04
N GLU A 29 -4.12 -1.87 -1.14
CA GLU A 29 -4.77 -1.58 -2.42
C GLU A 29 -6.15 -2.21 -2.52
N GLU A 30 -6.29 -3.46 -2.08
CA GLU A 30 -7.58 -4.16 -2.03
C GLU A 30 -8.57 -3.42 -1.10
N ARG A 31 -8.14 -3.10 0.12
CA ARG A 31 -8.95 -2.33 1.07
C ARG A 31 -9.33 -0.97 0.53
N ASP A 32 -8.37 -0.23 -0.02
CA ASP A 32 -8.60 1.12 -0.53
C ASP A 32 -9.60 1.06 -1.72
N SER A 33 -9.47 0.06 -2.60
CA SER A 33 -10.42 -0.18 -3.70
C SER A 33 -11.84 -0.49 -3.21
N ALA A 34 -11.98 -1.32 -2.17
CA ALA A 34 -13.27 -1.61 -1.55
C ALA A 34 -13.90 -0.37 -0.89
N VAL A 35 -13.08 0.46 -0.23
CA VAL A 35 -13.49 1.76 0.30
C VAL A 35 -14.04 2.66 -0.81
N ALA A 36 -13.34 2.79 -1.94
CA ALA A 36 -13.81 3.59 -3.06
C ALA A 36 -15.10 3.04 -3.68
N ALA A 37 -15.23 1.72 -3.81
CA ALA A 37 -16.45 1.09 -4.30
C ALA A 37 -17.65 1.44 -3.40
N ALA A 38 -17.48 1.31 -2.08
CA ALA A 38 -18.54 1.62 -1.12
C ALA A 38 -18.95 3.10 -1.16
N LEU A 39 -17.98 4.02 -1.25
CA LEU A 39 -18.27 5.45 -1.37
C LEU A 39 -18.99 5.78 -2.69
N ARG A 40 -18.59 5.15 -3.81
CA ARG A 40 -19.28 5.31 -5.12
C ARG A 40 -20.70 4.75 -5.11
N ALA A 41 -20.96 3.70 -4.34
CA ALA A 41 -22.29 3.15 -4.13
C ALA A 41 -23.19 4.04 -3.23
N GLY A 42 -22.67 5.18 -2.75
CA GLY A 42 -23.43 6.15 -1.95
C GLY A 42 -23.41 5.87 -0.44
N HIS A 43 -22.60 4.93 0.04
CA HIS A 43 -22.45 4.72 1.47
C HIS A 43 -21.83 5.95 2.15
N SER A 44 -22.33 6.27 3.34
CA SER A 44 -21.79 7.38 4.11
C SER A 44 -20.35 7.13 4.53
N TRP A 45 -19.55 8.20 4.59
CA TRP A 45 -18.18 8.15 5.08
C TRP A 45 -18.04 7.46 6.45
N ARG A 46 -18.98 7.73 7.38
CA ARG A 46 -18.97 7.12 8.72
C ARG A 46 -19.17 5.61 8.67
N THR A 47 -20.08 5.14 7.80
CA THR A 47 -20.35 3.72 7.63
C THR A 47 -19.13 3.00 7.05
N VAL A 48 -18.52 3.56 6.00
CA VAL A 48 -17.32 3.00 5.38
C VAL A 48 -16.15 2.99 6.36
N GLN A 49 -15.97 4.07 7.13
CA GLN A 49 -14.94 4.16 8.16
C GLN A 49 -15.09 3.06 9.22
N ALA A 50 -16.31 2.87 9.74
CA ALA A 50 -16.60 1.86 10.75
C ALA A 50 -16.40 0.44 10.21
N ALA A 51 -16.91 0.14 9.01
CA ALA A 51 -16.80 -1.17 8.39
C ALA A 51 -15.35 -1.55 8.05
N ALA A 52 -14.55 -0.57 7.60
CA ALA A 52 -13.14 -0.79 7.28
C ALA A 52 -12.22 -0.78 8.53
N GLY A 53 -12.75 -0.52 9.73
CA GLY A 53 -11.95 -0.39 10.96
C GLY A 53 -10.93 0.75 10.91
N LEU A 54 -11.21 1.81 10.15
CA LEU A 54 -10.26 2.90 9.93
C LEU A 54 -10.51 4.07 10.88
N SER A 55 -9.45 4.77 11.25
CA SER A 55 -9.59 6.13 11.77
C SER A 55 -9.99 7.10 10.65
N LYS A 56 -10.46 8.30 11.00
CA LYS A 56 -10.74 9.36 10.03
C LYS A 56 -9.53 9.62 9.13
N ARG A 57 -8.34 9.74 9.73
CA ARG A 57 -7.08 9.94 9.01
C ARG A 57 -6.73 8.74 8.12
N GLY A 58 -6.99 7.52 8.58
CA GLY A 58 -6.78 6.30 7.79
C GLY A 58 -7.63 6.28 6.52
N LEU A 59 -8.90 6.70 6.62
CA LEU A 59 -9.82 6.78 5.48
C LEU A 59 -9.44 7.90 4.51
N GLU A 60 -9.01 9.07 5.02
CA GLU A 60 -8.45 10.15 4.19
C GLU A 60 -7.24 9.67 3.37
N LEU A 61 -6.31 8.94 4.00
CA LEU A 61 -5.13 8.40 3.34
C LEU A 61 -5.48 7.35 2.29
N ALA A 62 -6.48 6.51 2.54
CA ALA A 62 -6.96 5.52 1.56
C ALA A 62 -7.45 6.21 0.28
N ILE A 63 -8.25 7.26 0.42
CA ILE A 63 -8.79 8.00 -0.72
C ILE A 63 -7.72 8.86 -1.39
N GLN A 64 -6.77 9.40 -0.62
CA GLN A 64 -5.62 10.08 -1.19
C GLN A 64 -4.80 9.12 -2.05
N ARG A 65 -4.49 7.91 -1.56
CA ARG A 65 -3.77 6.90 -2.34
C ARG A 65 -4.48 6.54 -3.63
N LEU A 66 -5.80 6.37 -3.61
CA LEU A 66 -6.60 6.10 -4.81
C LEU A 66 -6.59 7.26 -5.81
N ARG A 67 -6.68 8.50 -5.34
CA ARG A 67 -6.55 9.70 -6.20
C ARG A 67 -5.16 9.82 -6.79
N SER A 68 -4.16 9.56 -5.95
CA SER A 68 -2.78 9.52 -6.39
C SER A 68 -2.57 8.37 -7.36
N ALA A 69 -3.20 7.21 -7.24
CA ALA A 69 -3.06 6.04 -8.13
C ALA A 69 -3.72 6.19 -9.52
N GLY A 70 -4.27 7.37 -9.87
CA GLY A 70 -4.63 7.74 -11.25
C GLY A 70 -3.48 7.47 -12.25
N PRO A 71 -3.78 7.33 -13.56
CA PRO A 71 -3.11 6.44 -14.52
C PRO A 71 -1.61 6.32 -14.24
N SER A 72 -1.26 5.19 -13.65
CA SER A 72 0.07 4.93 -13.07
C SER A 72 1.13 4.57 -14.11
N ASP A 73 0.84 4.74 -15.41
CA ASP A 73 1.81 4.55 -16.49
C ASP A 73 2.86 5.68 -16.54
N GLU A 74 2.51 6.92 -16.16
CA GLU A 74 3.45 8.04 -16.31
C GLU A 74 4.54 8.10 -15.23
N ARG A 75 4.25 7.69 -13.98
CA ARG A 75 5.20 7.87 -12.87
C ARG A 75 6.29 6.80 -12.78
N ILE A 76 6.04 5.63 -13.35
CA ILE A 76 7.08 4.59 -13.50
C ILE A 76 7.98 4.95 -14.69
N ALA A 77 7.40 5.48 -15.79
CA ALA A 77 8.15 5.98 -16.93
C ALA A 77 9.04 7.19 -16.57
N GLU A 78 8.54 8.12 -15.75
CA GLU A 78 9.28 9.33 -15.36
C GLU A 78 10.46 9.05 -14.40
N ARG A 79 10.35 8.02 -13.55
CA ARG A 79 11.46 7.57 -12.70
C ARG A 79 12.55 6.82 -13.46
N GLN A 80 12.22 6.16 -14.57
CA GLN A 80 13.19 5.45 -15.42
C GLN A 80 13.83 6.34 -16.50
N SER A 81 13.30 7.54 -16.74
CA SER A 81 13.78 8.47 -17.77
C SER A 81 14.66 9.59 -17.23
N ARG A 82 14.98 9.58 -15.93
CA ARG A 82 15.83 10.59 -15.31
C ARG A 82 17.30 10.11 -15.41
N PRO A 83 18.18 10.87 -16.10
CA PRO A 83 19.58 10.48 -16.30
C PRO A 83 20.39 10.46 -14.99
#